data_AF-X8IUG6-F1
#
_entry.id   AF-X8IUG6-F1
#
_cell.length_a   1.000
_cell.length_b   1.000
_cell.length_c   1.000
_cell.angle_alpha   90.00
_cell.angle_beta   90.00
_cell.angle_gamma   90.00
#
_symmetry.space_group_name_H-M   'P 1'
#
loop_
_entity.id
_entity.type
_entity.pdbx_description
1 polymer ?
#
loop_
_entity_poly.entity_id
_entity_poly.type
_entity_poly.pdbx_seq_one_letter_code
_entity_poly.pdbx_strand_id
1 'polypeptide(L)'
;MYYAHNMPHKEGIHPEMAMALENIKAIYTPDKKGIKYDYDGLAKVYNENNRVNGNIPAISATYDDNGVQYMYFRTDNKYYIWGDDFFLKGIYDPNTANMASEKIEGGQEALYKEVYKNFGFLVEANVNRKPLINMQKRFNEKYYKRFN
;
A
#
# COMPACT_ATOMS: atom_id res chain seq x y z
N MET A 1 11.28 5.94 -1.52
CA MET A 1 10.13 6.27 -2.39
C MET A 1 10.57 6.68 -3.79
N TYR A 2 11.33 7.77 -3.97
CA TYR A 2 11.90 8.14 -5.28
C TYR A 2 12.53 6.93 -6.01
N TYR A 3 13.41 6.17 -5.34
CA TYR A 3 14.04 4.99 -5.96
C TYR A 3 13.07 3.85 -6.28
N ALA A 4 12.06 3.65 -5.45
CA ALA A 4 11.05 2.60 -5.64
C ALA A 4 10.14 2.89 -6.84
N HIS A 5 9.84 4.17 -7.08
CA HIS A 5 9.08 4.59 -8.25
C HIS A 5 9.88 4.50 -9.56
N ASN A 6 11.22 4.56 -9.48
CA ASN A 6 12.11 4.55 -10.65
C ASN A 6 12.84 3.20 -10.85
N MET A 7 12.49 2.16 -10.09
CA MET A 7 13.10 0.84 -10.27
C MET A 7 12.33 0.03 -11.32
N PRO A 8 12.99 -0.90 -12.03
CA PRO A 8 12.28 -1.94 -12.77
C PRO A 8 11.47 -2.82 -11.82
N HIS A 9 10.22 -3.11 -12.17
CA HIS A 9 9.34 -4.02 -11.44
C HIS A 9 8.34 -4.67 -12.41
N LYS A 10 7.74 -5.78 -11.99
CA LYS A 10 6.64 -6.43 -12.71
C LYS A 10 5.47 -5.47 -12.91
N GLU A 11 4.73 -5.68 -13.99
CA GLU A 11 3.50 -4.95 -14.26
C GLU A 11 2.46 -5.20 -13.14
N GLY A 12 1.76 -4.14 -12.73
CA GLY A 12 0.77 -4.19 -11.65
C GLY A 12 1.33 -4.22 -10.22
N ILE A 13 2.66 -4.21 -10.07
CA ILE A 13 3.35 -4.07 -8.77
C ILE A 13 3.69 -2.60 -8.54
N HIS A 14 3.50 -2.14 -7.29
CA HIS A 14 3.62 -0.72 -6.93
C HIS A 14 4.57 -0.51 -5.74
N PRO A 15 5.90 -0.62 -5.95
CA PRO A 15 6.90 -0.59 -4.88
C PRO A 15 6.90 0.70 -4.06
N GLU A 16 6.49 1.82 -4.65
CA GLU A 16 6.45 3.11 -3.97
C GLU A 16 5.39 3.17 -2.86
N MET A 17 4.25 2.49 -3.03
CA MET A 17 3.23 2.39 -1.98
C MET A 17 3.71 1.49 -0.83
N ALA A 18 4.32 0.34 -1.17
CA ALA A 18 5.00 -0.52 -0.21
C ALA A 18 6.00 0.27 0.65
N MET A 19 6.91 1.00 -0.01
CA MET A 19 7.90 1.82 0.68
C MET A 19 7.28 2.96 1.49
N ALA A 20 6.15 3.53 1.05
CA ALA A 20 5.46 4.57 1.80
C ALA A 20 4.93 4.04 3.13
N LEU A 21 4.29 2.87 3.13
CA LEU A 21 3.72 2.26 4.33
C LEU A 21 4.81 1.74 5.28
N GLU A 22 5.81 1.03 4.76
CA GLU A 22 6.91 0.49 5.58
C GLU A 22 7.73 1.59 6.28
N ASN A 23 7.79 2.79 5.70
CA ASN A 23 8.63 3.88 6.17
C ASN A 23 7.82 5.10 6.62
N ILE A 24 6.52 4.94 6.91
CA ILE A 24 5.61 6.06 7.17
C ILE A 24 6.07 6.97 8.32
N LYS A 25 6.80 6.40 9.29
CA LYS A 25 7.37 7.12 10.46
C LYS A 25 8.61 7.96 10.11
N ALA A 26 9.25 7.70 8.97
CA ALA A 26 10.51 8.30 8.55
C ALA A 26 10.39 9.19 7.29
N ILE A 27 9.27 9.12 6.58
CA ILE A 27 8.97 9.98 5.43
C ILE A 27 8.10 11.15 5.83
N TYR A 28 7.90 12.11 4.92
CA TYR A 28 6.93 13.16 5.16
C TYR A 28 5.52 12.61 5.00
N THR A 29 4.73 12.69 6.06
CA THR A 29 3.29 12.39 6.06
C THR A 29 2.51 13.70 5.99
N PRO A 30 1.74 13.95 4.91
CA PRO A 30 0.94 15.15 4.81
C PRO A 30 -0.10 15.25 5.93
N ASP A 31 -0.09 16.37 6.66
CA ASP A 31 -1.18 16.69 7.58
C ASP A 31 -2.40 17.16 6.77
N LYS A 32 -3.31 16.23 6.49
CA LYS A 32 -4.51 16.46 5.69
C LYS A 32 -5.75 16.24 6.55
N LYS A 33 -6.68 17.20 6.53
CA LYS A 33 -7.98 17.07 7.20
C LYS A 33 -8.69 15.78 6.76
N GLY A 34 -9.17 15.01 7.73
CA GLY A 34 -9.87 13.74 7.49
C GLY A 34 -8.93 12.57 7.19
N ILE A 35 -7.61 12.75 7.24
CA ILE A 35 -6.66 11.64 7.22
C ILE A 35 -6.19 11.39 8.66
N LYS A 36 -6.29 10.13 9.10
CA LYS A 36 -5.77 9.70 10.40
C LYS A 36 -4.64 8.72 10.20
N TYR A 37 -3.53 8.97 10.87
CA TYR A 37 -2.39 8.07 10.94
C TYR A 37 -2.43 7.32 12.26
N ASP A 38 -2.23 6.01 12.17
CA ASP A 38 -2.04 5.10 13.26
C ASP A 38 -0.75 4.32 12.98
N TYR A 39 0.12 4.32 13.97
CA TYR A 39 1.50 3.86 13.86
C TYR A 39 1.70 2.50 14.53
N ASP A 40 0.63 1.86 14.97
CA ASP A 40 0.65 0.44 15.34
C ASP A 40 1.00 -0.45 14.13
N GLY A 41 1.73 -1.53 14.37
CA GLY A 41 2.43 -2.27 13.33
C GLY A 41 3.43 -1.39 12.56
N LEU A 42 3.43 -1.49 11.23
CA LEU A 42 4.24 -0.62 10.37
C LEU A 42 3.51 0.69 10.07
N ALA A 43 2.26 0.58 9.64
CA ALA A 43 1.41 1.72 9.32
C ALA A 43 -0.05 1.32 9.27
N LYS A 44 -0.93 2.23 9.67
CA LYS A 44 -2.34 2.20 9.32
C LYS A 44 -2.83 3.62 9.07
N VAL A 45 -3.48 3.84 7.94
CA VAL A 45 -3.95 5.15 7.49
C VAL A 45 -5.42 5.06 7.15
N TYR A 46 -6.22 5.93 7.74
CA TYR A 46 -7.66 6.00 7.51
C TYR A 46 -7.98 7.25 6.70
N ASN A 47 -8.91 7.14 5.75
CA ASN A 47 -9.41 8.28 4.99
C ASN A 47 -10.90 8.50 5.31
N GLU A 48 -11.15 9.32 6.34
CA GLU A 48 -12.49 9.68 6.83
C GLU A 48 -13.33 10.38 5.76
N ASN A 49 -12.69 11.08 4.82
CA ASN A 49 -13.39 11.80 3.76
C ASN A 49 -14.11 10.87 2.79
N ASN A 50 -13.71 9.59 2.73
CA ASN A 50 -14.29 8.58 1.83
C ASN A 50 -15.11 7.53 2.58
N ARG A 51 -15.62 7.86 3.77
CA ARG A 51 -16.51 7.00 4.54
C ARG A 51 -17.81 6.72 3.76
N VAL A 52 -18.23 5.45 3.74
CA VAL A 52 -19.53 5.03 3.19
C VAL A 52 -20.18 4.05 4.17
N ASN A 53 -21.45 4.29 4.53
CA ASN A 53 -22.24 3.42 5.42
C ASN A 53 -21.51 3.04 6.73
N GLY A 54 -20.77 3.99 7.31
CA GLY A 54 -20.00 3.76 8.54
C GLY A 54 -18.60 3.17 8.32
N ASN A 55 -18.33 2.53 7.17
CA ASN A 55 -17.02 1.98 6.84
C ASN A 55 -16.08 3.10 6.36
N ILE A 56 -14.93 3.24 7.02
CA ILE A 56 -13.88 4.18 6.64
C ILE A 56 -12.82 3.39 5.88
N PRO A 57 -12.51 3.73 4.61
CA PRO A 57 -11.44 3.04 3.91
C PRO A 57 -10.12 3.25 4.64
N ALA A 58 -9.33 2.18 4.73
CA ALA A 58 -8.04 2.21 5.41
C ALA A 58 -7.00 1.37 4.65
N ILE A 59 -5.76 1.83 4.65
CA ILE A 59 -4.61 1.05 4.17
C ILE A 59 -3.66 0.79 5.33
N SER A 60 -3.10 -0.41 5.41
CA SER A 60 -2.14 -0.77 6.46
C SER A 60 -1.03 -1.67 5.97
N ALA A 61 0.06 -1.69 6.74
CA ALA A 61 1.14 -2.65 6.65
C ALA A 61 1.44 -3.25 8.02
N THR A 62 1.70 -4.55 8.07
CA THR A 62 2.11 -5.28 9.28
C THR A 62 3.11 -6.37 8.91
N TYR A 63 3.72 -6.98 9.92
CA TYR A 63 4.48 -8.21 9.75
C TYR A 63 3.58 -9.43 9.92
N ASP A 64 3.82 -10.45 9.11
CA ASP A 64 3.33 -11.83 9.30
C ASP A 64 4.52 -12.81 9.20
N ASP A 65 4.25 -14.12 9.30
CA ASP A 65 5.28 -15.16 9.24
C ASP A 65 6.03 -15.21 7.89
N ASN A 66 5.47 -14.61 6.83
CA ASN A 66 6.02 -14.60 5.47
C ASN A 66 6.63 -13.26 5.08
N GLY A 67 6.63 -12.25 5.96
CA GLY A 67 7.24 -10.95 5.73
C GLY A 67 6.28 -9.79 5.99
N VAL A 68 6.30 -8.78 5.12
CA VAL A 68 5.39 -7.64 5.23
C VAL A 68 4.10 -7.96 4.49
N GLN A 69 2.97 -7.78 5.16
CA GLN A 69 1.65 -7.88 4.57
C GLN A 69 1.03 -6.49 4.46
N TYR A 70 0.37 -6.22 3.33
CA TYR A 70 -0.40 -5.00 3.12
C TYR A 70 -1.87 -5.30 3.06
N MET A 71 -2.69 -4.43 3.66
CA MET A 71 -4.13 -4.59 3.65
C MET A 71 -4.80 -3.29 3.20
N TYR A 72 -5.84 -3.41 2.39
CA TYR A 72 -6.79 -2.34 2.11
C TYR A 72 -8.16 -2.76 2.61
N PHE A 73 -8.64 -2.09 3.65
CA PHE A 73 -10.03 -2.19 4.08
C PHE A 73 -10.87 -1.27 3.20
N ARG A 74 -11.74 -1.87 2.40
CA ARG A 74 -12.64 -1.15 1.48
C ARG A 74 -13.99 -0.94 2.14
N THR A 75 -14.73 0.06 1.64
CA THR A 75 -16.03 0.45 2.20
C THR A 75 -17.14 -0.60 2.07
N ASP A 76 -16.92 -1.70 1.34
CA ASP A 76 -17.79 -2.88 1.30
C ASP A 76 -17.52 -3.87 2.44
N ASN A 77 -16.78 -3.44 3.46
CA ASN A 77 -16.38 -4.23 4.63
C ASN A 77 -15.42 -5.39 4.31
N LYS A 78 -14.68 -5.36 3.19
CA LYS A 78 -13.70 -6.40 2.85
C LYS A 78 -12.27 -5.92 3.01
N TYR A 79 -11.38 -6.84 3.37
CA TYR A 79 -9.93 -6.62 3.38
C TYR A 79 -9.30 -7.24 2.15
N TYR A 80 -8.59 -6.44 1.38
CA TYR A 80 -7.78 -6.88 0.25
C TYR A 80 -6.33 -6.98 0.70
N ILE A 81 -5.73 -8.15 0.52
CA ILE A 81 -4.46 -8.50 1.16
C ILE A 81 -3.40 -8.72 0.08
N TRP A 82 -2.29 -7.99 0.17
CA TRP A 82 -1.10 -8.21 -0.65
C TRP A 82 0.04 -8.75 0.20
N GLY A 83 0.85 -9.59 -0.43
CA GLY A 83 2.11 -10.06 0.15
C GLY A 83 3.20 -9.01 0.07
N ASP A 84 4.38 -9.39 0.53
CA ASP A 84 5.56 -8.54 0.56
C ASP A 84 6.01 -8.11 -0.86
N ASP A 85 5.80 -8.97 -1.84
CA ASP A 85 5.96 -8.74 -3.28
C ASP A 85 4.95 -7.74 -3.87
N PHE A 86 4.02 -7.24 -3.05
CA PHE A 86 2.90 -6.39 -3.46
C PHE A 86 1.99 -7.07 -4.50
N PHE A 87 1.89 -8.39 -4.44
CA PHE A 87 0.94 -9.19 -5.20
C PHE A 87 -0.24 -9.60 -4.33
N LEU A 88 -1.45 -9.48 -4.86
CA LEU A 88 -2.70 -9.76 -4.17
C LEU A 88 -2.78 -11.25 -3.87
N LYS A 89 -2.91 -11.59 -2.59
CA LYS A 89 -2.98 -12.97 -2.11
C LYS A 89 -4.42 -13.40 -1.85
N GLY A 90 -5.30 -12.48 -1.50
CA GLY A 90 -6.71 -12.79 -1.27
C GLY A 90 -7.54 -11.63 -0.77
N ILE A 91 -8.82 -11.93 -0.58
CA ILE A 91 -9.83 -11.03 -0.05
C ILE A 91 -10.46 -11.70 1.15
N TYR A 92 -10.42 -11.03 2.30
CA TYR A 92 -11.05 -11.49 3.52
C TYR A 92 -12.37 -10.75 3.75
N ASP A 93 -13.46 -11.50 3.93
CA ASP A 93 -14.79 -10.97 4.27
C ASP A 93 -15.09 -11.26 5.76
N PRO A 94 -15.06 -10.24 6.63
CA PRO A 94 -15.36 -10.38 8.06
C PRO A 94 -16.78 -10.87 8.34
N ASN A 95 -17.75 -10.63 7.45
CA ASN A 95 -19.14 -11.04 7.67
C ASN A 95 -19.30 -12.57 7.58
N THR A 96 -18.47 -13.21 6.74
CA THR A 96 -18.50 -14.67 6.54
C THR A 96 -17.30 -15.39 7.14
N ALA A 97 -16.30 -14.64 7.63
CA ALA A 97 -15.00 -15.13 8.07
C ALA A 97 -14.26 -15.97 7.02
N ASN A 98 -14.54 -15.75 5.73
CA ASN A 98 -13.94 -16.48 4.63
C ASN A 98 -12.86 -15.68 3.92
N MET A 99 -11.86 -16.39 3.41
CA MET A 99 -10.83 -15.86 2.53
C MET A 99 -11.07 -16.39 1.12
N ALA A 100 -11.34 -15.49 0.19
CA ALA A 100 -11.53 -15.80 -1.21
C ALA A 100 -10.27 -15.46 -2.01
N SER A 101 -9.96 -16.30 -3.01
CA SER A 101 -9.02 -15.98 -4.10
C SER A 101 -9.75 -15.33 -5.29
N GLU A 102 -10.89 -14.70 -5.02
CA GLU A 102 -11.82 -14.15 -6.02
C GLU A 102 -11.08 -13.36 -7.12
N LYS A 103 -11.50 -13.57 -8.37
CA LYS A 103 -11.09 -12.71 -9.48
C LYS A 103 -11.66 -11.32 -9.22
N ILE A 104 -10.78 -10.36 -8.99
CA ILE A 104 -11.15 -8.95 -9.01
C ILE A 104 -11.44 -8.56 -10.45
N GLU A 105 -12.61 -7.96 -10.68
CA GLU A 105 -12.95 -7.37 -11.98
C GLU A 105 -11.91 -6.30 -12.34
N GLY A 106 -11.28 -6.43 -13.52
CA GLY A 106 -10.16 -5.57 -13.93
C GLY A 106 -8.81 -5.90 -13.27
N GLY A 107 -8.74 -6.92 -12.41
CA GLY A 107 -7.52 -7.41 -11.77
C GLY A 107 -6.99 -6.52 -10.64
N GLN A 108 -5.80 -6.87 -10.14
CA GLN A 108 -5.11 -6.12 -9.08
C GLN A 108 -4.89 -4.65 -9.44
N GLU A 109 -4.63 -4.34 -10.71
CA GLU A 109 -4.37 -2.97 -11.15
C GLU A 109 -5.58 -2.05 -10.97
N ALA A 110 -6.80 -2.56 -11.25
CA ALA A 110 -8.03 -1.80 -11.00
C ALA A 110 -8.21 -1.49 -9.51
N LEU A 111 -7.93 -2.48 -8.65
CA LEU A 111 -7.96 -2.30 -7.21
C LEU A 111 -6.89 -1.31 -6.74
N TYR A 112 -5.66 -1.39 -7.27
CA TYR A 112 -4.62 -0.44 -6.89
C TYR A 112 -4.98 0.99 -7.29
N LYS A 113 -5.62 1.23 -8.44
CA LYS A 113 -6.10 2.57 -8.80
C LYS A 113 -7.10 3.12 -7.79
N GLU A 114 -7.95 2.28 -7.22
CA GLU A 114 -8.84 2.66 -6.12
C GLU A 114 -8.06 3.03 -4.85
N VAL A 115 -7.08 2.19 -4.48
CA VAL A 115 -6.17 2.46 -3.36
C VAL A 115 -5.41 3.77 -3.57
N TYR A 116 -4.87 4.01 -4.77
CA TYR A 116 -4.14 5.21 -5.11
C TYR A 116 -5.03 6.45 -5.10
N LYS A 117 -6.28 6.35 -5.55
CA LYS A 117 -7.24 7.45 -5.40
C LYS A 117 -7.48 7.81 -3.93
N ASN A 118 -7.50 6.83 -3.03
CA ASN A 118 -7.70 7.04 -1.60
C ASN A 118 -6.43 7.52 -0.87
N PHE A 119 -5.26 6.99 -1.22
CA PHE A 119 -4.03 7.08 -0.41
C PHE A 119 -2.78 7.46 -1.22
N GLY A 120 -2.89 7.69 -2.52
CA GLY A 120 -1.78 8.05 -3.42
C GLY A 120 -1.04 9.32 -2.98
N PHE A 121 -1.70 10.18 -2.19
CA PHE A 121 -1.04 11.34 -1.58
C PHE A 121 0.18 10.98 -0.71
N LEU A 122 0.24 9.77 -0.14
CA LEU A 122 1.42 9.29 0.60
C LEU A 122 2.62 9.16 -0.35
N VAL A 123 2.35 8.62 -1.54
CA VAL A 123 3.30 8.49 -2.66
C VAL A 123 3.71 9.86 -3.19
N GLU A 124 2.73 10.64 -3.64
CA GLU A 124 2.94 11.94 -4.29
C GLU A 124 3.77 12.90 -3.43
N ALA A 125 3.57 12.89 -2.12
CA ALA A 125 4.27 13.79 -1.21
C ALA A 125 5.78 13.53 -1.10
N ASN A 126 6.25 12.36 -1.55
CA ASN A 126 7.62 11.89 -1.38
C ASN A 126 8.28 11.40 -2.67
N VAL A 127 7.52 11.03 -3.70
CA VAL A 127 8.05 10.42 -4.93
C VAL A 127 8.95 11.36 -5.72
N ASN A 128 8.66 12.66 -5.70
CA ASN A 128 9.44 13.68 -6.42
C ASN A 128 10.61 14.25 -5.59
N ARG A 129 10.83 13.75 -4.37
CA ARG A 129 11.95 14.18 -3.51
C ARG A 129 13.23 13.47 -3.93
N LYS A 130 13.86 13.96 -5.00
CA LYS A 130 15.13 13.41 -5.51
C LYS A 130 16.22 13.51 -4.42
N PRO A 131 16.82 12.38 -4.00
CA PRO A 131 17.87 12.42 -2.98
C PRO A 131 19.16 13.05 -3.51
N LEU A 132 19.93 13.66 -2.61
CA LEU A 132 21.23 14.27 -2.94
C LEU A 132 22.26 13.24 -3.41
N ILE A 133 22.27 12.06 -2.78
CA ILE A 133 23.15 10.94 -3.12
C ILE A 133 22.32 9.92 -3.89
N ASN A 134 22.64 9.71 -5.17
CA ASN A 134 21.96 8.71 -6.00
C ASN A 134 22.36 7.29 -5.59
N MET A 135 21.40 6.55 -5.05
CA MET A 135 21.54 5.16 -4.61
C MET A 135 20.65 4.20 -5.42
N GLN A 136 20.15 4.62 -6.59
CA GLN A 136 19.21 3.83 -7.41
C GLN A 136 19.74 2.43 -7.71
N LYS A 137 21.01 2.29 -8.11
CA LYS A 137 21.60 0.98 -8.42
C LYS A 137 21.56 0.04 -7.21
N ARG A 138 22.02 0.50 -6.04
CA ARG A 138 22.02 -0.31 -4.81
C ARG A 138 20.62 -0.60 -4.31
N PHE A 139 19.69 0.35 -4.48
CA PHE A 139 18.28 0.15 -4.17
C PHE A 139 17.70 -0.97 -5.05
N ASN A 140 17.94 -0.91 -6.36
CA ASN A 140 17.50 -1.93 -7.30
C ASN A 140 18.09 -3.29 -6.91
N GLU A 141 19.40 -3.40 -6.69
CA GLU A 141 20.04 -4.66 -6.27
C GLU A 141 19.38 -5.29 -5.03
N LYS A 142 19.01 -4.46 -4.04
CA LYS A 142 18.36 -4.92 -2.81
C LYS A 142 16.92 -5.38 -3.04
N TYR A 143 16.14 -4.67 -3.85
CA TYR A 143 14.69 -4.87 -3.96
C TYR A 143 14.23 -5.54 -5.26
N TYR A 144 15.12 -5.78 -6.22
CA TYR A 144 14.75 -6.32 -7.54
C TYR A 144 13.98 -7.63 -7.43
N LYS A 145 14.51 -8.61 -6.68
CA LYS A 145 13.87 -9.93 -6.48
C LYS A 145 12.50 -9.87 -5.78
N ARG A 146 12.23 -8.79 -5.05
CA ARG A 146 10.98 -8.62 -4.31
C ARG A 146 9.86 -8.18 -5.24
N PHE A 147 10.16 -7.30 -6.18
CA PHE A 147 9.16 -6.67 -7.06
C PHE A 147 9.25 -7.14 -8.52
N ASN A 148 10.12 -8.11 -8.82
CA ASN A 148 10.26 -8.80 -10.12
C ASN A 148 10.34 -10.30 -9.88
#